data_AF-A0A0J5VIH0-F1
#
_entry.id   AF-A0A0J5VIH0-F1
#
_cell.length_a   1.000
_cell.length_b   1.000
_cell.length_c   1.000
_cell.angle_alpha   90.00
_cell.angle_beta   90.00
_cell.angle_gamma   90.00
#
_symmetry.space_group_name_H-M   'P 1'
#
loop_
_entity.id
_entity.type
_entity.pdbx_description
1 polymer ?
#
loop_
_entity_poly.entity_id
_entity_poly.type
_entity_poly.pdbx_seq_one_letter_code
_entity_poly.pdbx_strand_id
1 'polypeptide(L)' 'MKVLVDLVLSIDGIHMRKGGEFDVRKRSDISLLICRWINQIKMDTGYRDTEIVSVYLDGSEDLTEEVRLTCR' A
#
# COMPACT_ATOMS: atom_id res chain seq x y z
N MET A 1 4.00 -17.10 -2.01
CA MET A 1 5.01 -16.30 -2.74
C MET A 1 5.31 -15.12 -1.86
N LYS A 2 6.59 -14.82 -1.65
CA LYS A 2 6.99 -13.64 -0.89
C LYS A 2 7.10 -12.46 -1.83
N VAL A 3 6.57 -11.32 -1.41
CA VAL A 3 6.68 -10.05 -2.13
C VAL A 3 7.12 -8.96 -1.16
N LEU A 4 8.00 -8.08 -1.62
CA LEU A 4 8.38 -6.87 -0.92
C LEU A 4 7.53 -5.73 -1.45
N VAL A 5 6.83 -5.02 -0.55
CA VAL A 5 6.02 -3.86 -0.89
C VAL A 5 6.67 -2.62 -0.32
N ASP A 6 6.88 -1.63 -1.18
CA ASP A 6 7.28 -0.28 -0.84
C ASP A 6 6.12 0.67 -1.10
N LEU A 7 5.59 1.25 -0.03
CA LEU A 7 4.39 2.07 -0.03
C LEU A 7 4.75 3.48 0.42
N VAL A 8 4.39 4.48 -0.38
CA VAL A 8 4.44 5.89 0.01
C VAL A 8 3.01 6.42 0.14
N LEU A 9 2.69 6.92 1.32
CA LEU A 9 1.44 7.59 1.64
C LEU A 9 1.70 9.06 1.93
N SER A 10 0.77 9.94 1.59
CA SER A 10 0.71 11.31 2.11
C SER A 10 -0.37 11.35 3.18
N ILE A 11 0.01 11.63 4.43
CA ILE A 11 -0.91 11.75 5.57
C ILE A 11 -0.87 13.21 6.03
N ASP A 12 -2.00 13.92 5.93
CA ASP A 12 -2.09 15.38 6.17
C ASP A 12 -1.01 16.18 5.40
N GLY A 13 -0.69 15.76 4.16
CA GLY A 13 0.36 16.38 3.33
C GLY A 13 1.80 15.95 3.65
N ILE A 14 2.00 15.15 4.71
CA ILE A 14 3.31 14.62 5.09
C ILE A 14 3.53 13.26 4.44
N HIS A 15 4.60 13.15 3.65
CA HIS A 15 4.95 11.91 2.98
C HIS A 15 5.59 10.92 3.97
N MET A 16 5.06 9.70 4.00
CA MET A 16 5.54 8.59 4.81
C MET A 16 5.79 7.38 3.93
N ARG A 17 7.00 6.84 3.98
CA ARG A 17 7.38 5.59 3.33
C ARG A 17 7.28 4.42 4.31
N LYS A 18 6.71 3.31 3.86
CA LYS A 18 6.58 2.05 4.60
C LYS A 18 7.02 0.90 3.69
N GLY A 19 7.93 0.07 4.20
CA GLY A 19 8.31 -1.19 3.57
C GLY A 19 7.75 -2.37 4.35
N GLY A 20 7.34 -3.43 3.64
CA GLY A 20 6.86 -4.66 4.27
C GLY A 20 7.08 -5.88 3.39
N GLU A 21 7.39 -7.02 4.01
CA GLU A 21 7.41 -8.32 3.33
C GLU A 21 6.09 -9.05 3.60
N PHE A 22 5.47 -9.58 2.56
CA PHE A 22 4.18 -10.26 2.66
C PHE A 22 4.19 -11.61 1.93
N ASP A 23 3.55 -12.60 2.56
CA ASP A 23 3.26 -13.89 1.94
C ASP A 23 1.90 -13.85 1.25
N VAL A 24 1.89 -13.90 -0.09
CA VAL A 24 0.68 -13.94 -0.92
C VAL A 24 0.51 -15.28 -1.62
N ARG A 25 -0.75 -15.73 -1.77
CA ARG A 25 -1.08 -16.99 -2.44
C ARG A 25 -1.09 -16.85 -3.96
N LYS A 26 -1.57 -15.70 -4.47
CA LYS A 26 -1.66 -15.37 -5.89
C LYS A 26 -1.47 -13.87 -6.09
N ARG A 27 -1.00 -13.47 -7.27
CA ARG A 27 -0.72 -12.06 -7.61
C ARG A 27 -1.94 -11.16 -7.48
N SER A 28 -3.12 -11.65 -7.85
CA SER A 28 -4.38 -10.88 -7.73
C SER A 28 -4.77 -10.52 -6.29
N ASP A 29 -4.18 -11.18 -5.28
CA ASP A 29 -4.45 -10.86 -3.86
C ASP A 29 -3.59 -9.70 -3.35
N ILE A 30 -2.55 -9.30 -4.09
CA ILE A 30 -1.59 -8.27 -3.67
C ILE A 30 -2.31 -6.94 -3.43
N SER A 31 -3.08 -6.46 -4.40
CA SER A 31 -3.77 -5.17 -4.31
C SER A 31 -4.75 -5.12 -3.14
N LEU A 32 -5.49 -6.21 -2.90
CA LEU A 32 -6.37 -6.34 -1.73
C LEU A 32 -5.59 -6.34 -0.40
N LEU A 33 -4.45 -7.04 -0.36
CA LEU A 33 -3.58 -7.06 0.81
C LEU A 33 -3.02 -5.65 1.12
N ILE A 34 -2.58 -4.92 0.09
CA ILE A 34 -2.06 -3.56 0.24
C ILE A 34 -3.17 -2.62 0.71
N CYS A 35 -4.39 -2.73 0.19
CA CYS A 35 -5.52 -1.95 0.69
C CYS A 35 -5.83 -2.22 2.16
N ARG A 36 -5.76 -3.48 2.61
CA ARG A 36 -5.92 -3.82 4.03
C ARG A 36 -4.81 -3.20 4.87
N TRP A 37 -3.57 -3.22 4.38
CA TRP A 37 -2.44 -2.61 5.07
C TRP A 37 -2.58 -1.09 5.17
N ILE A 38 -2.99 -0.42 4.10
CA ILE A 38 -3.30 1.03 4.11
C ILE A 38 -4.43 1.33 5.11
N ASN A 39 -5.47 0.52 5.16
CA ASN A 39 -6.54 0.69 6.14
C ASN A 39 -6.05 0.50 7.58
N GLN A 40 -5.14 -0.43 7.84
CA GLN A 40 -4.50 -0.55 9.14
C GLN A 40 -3.71 0.71 9.49
N ILE A 41 -2.92 1.24 8.55
CA ILE A 41 -2.18 2.49 8.74
C ILE A 41 -3.15 3.64 9.05
N LYS A 42 -4.26 3.77 8.31
CA LYS A 42 -5.30 4.77 8.58
C LYS A 42 -5.85 4.63 10.00
N MET A 43 -6.14 3.41 10.45
CA MET A 43 -6.60 3.18 11.83
C MET A 43 -5.54 3.63 12.86
N ASP A 44 -4.29 3.26 12.63
CA ASP A 44 -3.17 3.58 13.54
C ASP A 44 -2.87 5.08 13.58
N THR A 45 -3.12 5.83 12.49
CA THR A 45 -2.93 7.28 12.41
C THR A 45 -4.17 8.10 12.76
N GLY A 46 -5.29 7.45 13.10
CA GLY A 46 -6.52 8.12 13.52
C GLY A 46 -7.40 8.62 12.36
N TYR A 47 -7.42 7.89 11.24
CA TYR A 47 -8.21 8.17 10.03
C TYR A 47 -7.98 9.57 9.44
N ARG A 48 -6.76 10.08 9.58
CA ARG A 48 -6.29 11.31 8.93
C ARG A 48 -6.42 11.21 7.41
N ASP A 49 -6.48 12.37 6.76
CA ASP A 49 -6.55 12.42 5.31
C ASP A 49 -5.29 11.74 4.73
N THR A 50 -5.51 10.69 3.94
CA THR A 50 -4.45 9.78 3.52
C THR A 50 -4.59 9.49 2.03
N GLU A 51 -3.60 9.95 1.27
CA GLU A 51 -3.50 9.73 -0.17
C GLU A 51 -2.43 8.68 -0.48
N ILE A 52 -2.71 7.82 -1.46
CA ILE A 52 -1.73 6.84 -1.95
C ILE A 52 -0.85 7.56 -2.96
N VAL A 53 0.44 7.75 -2.66
CA VAL A 53 1.38 8.47 -3.54
C VAL A 53 2.01 7.50 -4.53
N SER A 54 2.60 6.40 -4.03
CA SER A 54 3.17 5.35 -4.86
C SER A 54 3.17 4.00 -4.16
N VAL A 55 3.13 2.94 -4.96
CA VAL A 55 3.20 1.54 -4.51
C VAL A 55 4.10 0.76 -5.46
N TYR A 56 5.22 0.25 -4.95
CA TYR A 56 6.14 -0.60 -5.70
C TYR A 56 6.23 -2.00 -5.11
N LEU A 57 6.22 -3.00 -5.99
CA LEU A 57 6.44 -4.39 -5.65
C LEU A 57 7.82 -4.83 -6.13
N ASP A 58 8.57 -5.47 -5.23
CA ASP A 58 9.94 -5.95 -5.41
C ASP A 58 10.90 -4.89 -6.01
N GLY A 59 10.59 -3.60 -5.75
CA GLY A 59 11.39 -2.44 -6.16
C GLY A 59 11.28 -2.06 -7.64
N SER A 60 10.55 -2.79 -8.48
CA SER A 60 10.48 -2.54 -9.92
C SER A 60 9.07 -2.39 -10.48
N GLU A 61 8.10 -3.06 -9.88
CA GLU A 61 6.75 -3.12 -10.43
C GLU A 61 5.86 -2.05 -9.76
N ASP A 62 5.39 -1.09 -10.54
CA ASP A 62 4.49 -0.03 -10.06
C ASP A 62 3.04 -0.51 -10.07
N LEU A 63 2.42 -0.54 -8.89
CA LEU A 63 1.03 -0.96 -8.68
C LEU A 63 0.13 0.19 -8.21
N THR A 64 0.60 1.44 -8.30
CA THR A 64 -0.06 2.61 -7.71
C THR A 64 -1.52 2.74 -8.17
N GLU A 65 -1.75 2.72 -9.49
CA GLU A 65 -3.10 2.88 -10.05
C GLU A 65 -4.00 1.67 -9.76
N GLU A 66 -3.46 0.45 -9.78
CA GLU A 66 -4.22 -0.76 -9.45
C GLU A 66 -4.71 -0.72 -8.01
N VAL A 67 -3.84 -0.33 -7.08
CA VAL A 67 -4.18 -0.20 -5.66
C VAL A 67 -5.18 0.92 -5.44
N ARG A 68 -5.02 2.08 -6.10
CA ARG A 68 -6.00 3.19 -6.03
C ARG A 68 -7.41 2.76 -6.48
N LEU A 69 -7.50 1.98 -7.56
CA LEU A 69 -8.79 1.45 -8.04
C LEU A 69 -9.37 0.39 -7.11
N THR A 70 -8.52 -0.42 -6.47
CA THR A 70 -8.93 -1.51 -5.58
C THR A 70 -9.36 -1.01 -4.19
N CYS A 71 -8.72 0.05 -3.68
CA CYS A 71 -9.00 0.59 -2.34
C CYS A 71 -10.18 1.56 -2.28
N ARG A 72 -10.87 1.77 -3.41
CA ARG A 72 -12.02 2.66 -3.54
C ARG A 72 -13.26 2.07 -2.91
#